data_AF-A0A2E5WGA2-F1
#
_entry.id   AF-A0A2E5WGA2-F1
#
_cell.length_a   1.000
_cell.length_b   1.000
_cell.length_c   1.000
_cell.angle_alpha   90.00
_cell.angle_beta   90.00
_cell.angle_gamma   90.00
#
_symmetry.space_group_name_H-M   'P 1'
#
loop_
_entity.id
_entity.type
_entity.pdbx_description
1 polymer ?
#
loop_
_entity_poly.entity_id
_entity_poly.type
_entity_poly.pdbx_seq_one_letter_code
_entity_poly.pdbx_strand_id
1 'polypeptide(L)'
;MTKLGVASYRERPAYSNEARLVRAIPTILSAVLLAAHFLRDGQIFVVVLCLLLPLLLIPRKLALLRLLQGLLVIGALEWLRTLWTMVQVRQAMDEPWTRLALILGVVAAFTLATAYSNDANQLS
;
A
#
# COMPACT_ATOMS: atom_id res chain seq x y z
N MET A 1 -21.00 -28.34 41.08
CA MET A 1 -20.95 -28.23 39.60
C MET A 1 -20.30 -26.91 39.24
N THR A 2 -18.96 -26.88 39.18
CA THR A 2 -18.18 -25.65 38.96
C THR A 2 -17.67 -25.69 37.52
N LYS A 3 -18.19 -24.81 36.66
CA LYS A 3 -17.66 -24.59 35.32
C LYS A 3 -16.29 -23.92 35.45
N LEU A 4 -15.23 -24.72 35.56
CA LEU A 4 -13.87 -24.23 35.41
C LEU A 4 -13.68 -23.87 33.93
N GLY A 5 -13.66 -22.56 33.68
CA GLY A 5 -13.34 -21.97 32.41
C GLY A 5 -11.95 -22.42 31.99
N VAL A 6 -11.89 -23.35 31.05
CA VAL A 6 -10.71 -23.54 30.23
C VAL A 6 -10.70 -22.37 29.26
N ALA A 7 -10.16 -21.24 29.73
CA ALA A 7 -9.67 -20.20 28.84
C ALA A 7 -8.63 -20.89 27.96
N SER A 8 -9.06 -21.28 26.76
CA SER A 8 -8.19 -21.72 25.68
C SER A 8 -7.18 -20.59 25.49
N TYR A 9 -6.00 -20.76 26.07
CA TYR A 9 -4.82 -19.96 25.76
C TYR A 9 -4.51 -20.28 24.29
N ARG A 10 -5.19 -19.59 23.39
CA ARG A 10 -4.94 -19.64 21.96
C ARG A 10 -3.54 -19.09 21.80
N GLU A 11 -2.57 -19.99 21.71
CA GLU A 11 -1.21 -19.65 21.32
C GLU A 11 -1.31 -18.81 20.06
N ARG A 12 -1.05 -17.50 20.17
CA ARG A 12 -0.92 -16.65 18.99
C ARG A 12 0.27 -17.23 18.24
N PRO A 13 0.10 -17.76 17.01
CA PRO A 13 1.24 -18.30 16.29
C PRO A 13 2.27 -17.17 16.18
N ALA A 14 3.43 -17.38 16.77
CA ALA A 14 4.56 -16.48 16.59
C ALA A 14 4.87 -16.50 15.09
N TYR A 15 4.36 -15.50 14.37
CA TYR A 15 4.48 -15.48 12.92
C TYR A 15 5.95 -15.63 12.52
N SER A 16 6.23 -16.70 11.77
CA SER A 16 7.55 -16.97 11.22
C SER A 16 8.05 -15.76 10.43
N ASN A 17 9.36 -15.58 10.36
CA ASN A 17 9.98 -14.47 9.64
C ASN A 17 9.49 -14.41 8.17
N GLU A 18 9.16 -15.56 7.60
CA GLU A 18 8.61 -15.76 6.26
C GLU A 18 7.28 -15.03 6.07
N ALA A 19 6.32 -15.23 6.97
CA ALA A 19 5.02 -14.55 6.89
C ALA A 19 5.15 -13.03 7.06
N ARG A 20 6.23 -12.53 7.66
CA ARG A 20 6.55 -11.10 7.72
C ARG A 20 7.10 -10.58 6.40
N LEU A 21 8.02 -11.32 5.77
CA LEU A 21 8.56 -10.96 4.47
C LEU A 21 7.46 -10.92 3.40
N VAL A 22 6.59 -11.94 3.38
CA VAL A 22 5.46 -12.00 2.44
C VAL A 22 4.54 -10.78 2.56
N ARG A 23 4.34 -10.25 3.78
CA ARG A 23 3.53 -9.04 4.01
C ARG A 23 4.22 -7.74 3.62
N ALA A 24 5.56 -7.68 3.67
CA ALA A 24 6.30 -6.50 3.26
C ALA A 24 6.31 -6.32 1.73
N ILE A 25 6.23 -7.42 0.96
CA ILE A 25 6.26 -7.40 -0.51
C ILE A 25 5.29 -6.39 -1.13
N PRO A 26 3.97 -6.44 -0.87
CA PRO A 26 3.03 -5.50 -1.50
C PRO A 26 3.31 -4.04 -1.10
N THR A 27 3.71 -3.80 0.15
CA THR A 27 4.07 -2.45 0.62
C THR A 27 5.31 -1.92 -0.10
N ILE A 28 6.34 -2.75 -0.26
CA ILE A 28 7.57 -2.40 -1.00
C ILE A 28 7.23 -2.12 -2.47
N LEU A 29 6.41 -2.97 -3.11
CA LEU A 29 6.01 -2.78 -4.50
C LEU A 29 5.24 -1.47 -4.70
N SER A 30 4.25 -1.17 -3.85
CA SER A 30 3.53 0.11 -3.90
C SER A 30 4.47 1.30 -3.69
N ALA A 31 5.41 1.22 -2.74
CA ALA A 31 6.39 2.26 -2.48
C ALA A 31 7.33 2.50 -3.68
N VAL A 32 7.83 1.44 -4.31
CA VAL A 32 8.71 1.53 -5.49
C VAL A 32 7.97 2.09 -6.70
N LEU A 33 6.73 1.67 -6.95
CA LEU A 33 5.91 2.21 -8.04
C LEU A 33 5.68 3.73 -7.86
N LEU A 34 5.36 4.15 -6.64
CA LEU A 34 5.15 5.58 -6.32
C LEU A 34 6.45 6.37 -6.48
N ALA A 35 7.57 5.81 -6.00
CA ALA A 35 8.90 6.40 -6.16
C ALA A 35 9.28 6.57 -7.65
N ALA A 36 8.99 5.57 -8.50
CA ALA A 36 9.25 5.65 -9.93
C ALA A 36 8.43 6.75 -10.62
N HIS A 37 7.18 6.95 -10.20
CA HIS A 37 6.33 8.04 -10.70
C HIS A 37 6.92 9.41 -10.36
N PHE A 38 7.25 9.64 -9.08
CA PHE A 38 7.83 10.92 -8.65
C PHE A 38 9.24 11.15 -9.20
N LEU A 39 10.00 10.08 -9.48
CA LEU A 39 11.29 10.19 -10.15
C LEU A 39 11.12 10.71 -11.58
N ARG A 40 10.08 10.25 -12.30
CA ARG A 40 9.74 10.76 -13.64
C ARG A 40 9.40 12.25 -13.62
N ASP A 41 8.75 12.70 -12.56
CA ASP A 41 8.36 14.11 -12.37
C ASP A 41 9.47 14.95 -11.71
N GLY A 42 10.66 14.39 -11.47
CA GLY A 42 11.83 15.08 -10.93
C GLY A 42 11.79 15.36 -9.41
N GLN A 43 10.79 14.84 -8.69
CA GLN A 43 10.54 15.13 -7.28
C GLN A 43 11.36 14.23 -6.35
N ILE A 44 12.69 14.38 -6.35
CA ILE A 44 13.64 13.50 -5.64
C ILE A 44 13.33 13.37 -4.13
N PHE A 45 12.89 14.45 -3.48
CA PHE A 45 12.53 14.40 -2.05
C PHE A 45 11.38 13.42 -1.78
N VAL A 46 10.36 13.39 -2.65
CA VAL A 46 9.22 12.50 -2.52
C VAL A 46 9.60 11.06 -2.85
N VAL A 47 10.53 10.86 -3.80
CA VAL A 47 11.10 9.53 -4.11
C VAL A 47 11.72 8.92 -2.86
N VAL A 48 12.59 9.66 -2.16
CA VAL A 48 13.23 9.19 -0.93
C VAL A 48 12.17 8.85 0.13
N LEU A 49 11.18 9.73 0.33
CA LEU A 49 10.11 9.47 1.29
C LEU A 49 9.33 8.19 0.96
N CYS A 50 9.03 7.94 -0.32
CA CYS A 50 8.37 6.72 -0.77
C CYS A 50 9.18 5.47 -0.44
N LEU A 51 10.50 5.49 -0.70
CA LEU A 51 11.39 4.36 -0.42
C LEU A 51 11.54 4.08 1.08
N LEU A 52 11.30 5.07 1.94
CA LEU A 52 11.30 4.90 3.39
C LEU A 52 9.98 4.33 3.94
N LEU A 53 8.88 4.34 3.18
CA LEU A 53 7.58 3.84 3.62
C LEU A 53 7.61 2.41 4.20
N PRO A 54 8.30 1.42 3.59
CA PRO A 54 8.34 0.07 4.12
C PRO A 54 9.03 -0.02 5.50
N LEU A 55 9.90 0.94 5.84
CA LEU A 55 10.58 0.96 7.14
C LEU A 55 9.63 1.25 8.30
N LEU A 56 8.47 1.87 8.05
CA LEU A 56 7.45 2.08 9.08
C LEU A 56 6.85 0.77 9.62
N LEU A 57 7.06 -0.36 8.93
CA LEU A 57 6.65 -1.69 9.40
C LEU A 57 7.55 -2.23 10.54
N ILE A 58 8.76 -1.68 10.72
CA ILE A 58 9.74 -2.14 11.70
C ILE A 58 9.32 -1.84 13.16
N PRO A 59 9.02 -0.58 13.54
CA PRO A 59 8.79 -0.21 14.94
C PRO A 59 7.45 -0.68 15.52
N ARG A 60 6.53 -1.22 14.71
CA ARG A 60 5.21 -1.76 15.13
C ARG A 60 4.35 -0.82 16.00
N LYS A 61 4.58 0.48 15.93
CA LYS A 61 3.75 1.47 16.63
C LYS A 61 2.47 1.69 15.83
N LEU A 62 1.30 1.54 16.47
CA LEU A 62 -0.01 1.76 15.83
C LEU A 62 -0.09 3.09 15.08
N ALA A 63 0.47 4.17 15.66
CA ALA A 63 0.51 5.48 15.00
C ALA A 63 1.28 5.46 13.67
N LEU A 64 2.40 4.74 13.59
CA LEU A 64 3.22 4.65 12.38
C LEU A 64 2.57 3.74 11.32
N LEU A 65 1.84 2.71 11.74
CA LEU A 65 1.06 1.86 10.84
C LEU A 65 -0.13 2.62 10.24
N ARG A 66 -0.83 3.44 11.04
CA ARG A 66 -1.88 4.35 10.54
C ARG A 66 -1.32 5.41 9.59
N LEU A 67 -0.15 5.96 9.89
CA LEU A 67 0.53 6.90 8.99
C LEU A 67 0.85 6.23 7.64
N LEU A 68 1.42 5.02 7.66
CA LEU A 68 1.69 4.24 6.45
C LEU A 68 0.41 3.98 5.64
N GLN A 69 -0.68 3.60 6.30
CA GLN A 69 -1.98 3.39 5.65
C GLN A 69 -2.48 4.67 4.98
N GLY A 70 -2.45 5.80 5.69
CA GLY A 70 -2.83 7.10 5.14
C GLY A 70 -1.99 7.46 3.91
N LEU A 71 -0.68 7.24 3.96
CA LEU A 71 0.23 7.51 2.84
C LEU A 71 -0.06 6.60 1.64
N LEU A 72 -0.41 5.33 1.85
CA LEU A 72 -0.82 4.42 0.77
C LEU A 72 -2.16 4.84 0.14
N VAL A 73 -3.12 5.30 0.94
CA VAL A 73 -4.39 5.85 0.42
C VAL A 73 -4.13 7.10 -0.43
N ILE A 74 -3.28 8.01 0.05
CA ILE A 74 -2.85 9.19 -0.73
C ILE A 74 -2.17 8.76 -2.03
N GLY A 75 -1.28 7.75 -1.98
CA GLY A 75 -0.64 7.21 -3.18
C GLY A 75 -1.64 6.62 -4.19
N ALA A 76 -2.70 5.97 -3.72
CA ALA A 76 -3.76 5.49 -4.61
C ALA A 76 -4.55 6.63 -5.26
N LEU A 77 -4.84 7.70 -4.51
CA LEU A 77 -5.47 8.90 -5.08
C LEU A 77 -4.57 9.55 -6.12
N GLU A 78 -3.26 9.55 -5.91
CA GLU A 78 -2.28 10.05 -6.88
C GLU A 78 -2.32 9.22 -8.18
N TRP A 79 -2.43 7.90 -8.09
CA TRP A 79 -2.61 7.06 -9.28
C TRP A 79 -3.91 7.36 -10.03
N LEU A 80 -5.01 7.63 -9.32
CA LEU A 80 -6.27 8.04 -9.95
C LEU A 80 -6.16 9.42 -10.61
N ARG A 81 -5.45 10.36 -9.98
CA ARG A 81 -5.16 11.69 -10.55
C ARG A 81 -4.37 11.55 -11.85
N THR A 82 -3.27 10.80 -11.83
CA THR A 82 -2.42 10.53 -12.99
C THR A 82 -3.19 9.81 -14.10
N LEU A 83 -4.00 8.82 -13.75
CA LEU A 83 -4.92 8.16 -14.68
C LEU A 83 -5.82 9.17 -15.38
N TRP A 84 -6.52 10.02 -14.61
CA TRP A 84 -7.42 11.02 -15.16
C TRP A 84 -6.70 11.95 -16.12
N THR A 85 -5.57 12.52 -15.72
CA THR A 85 -4.79 13.42 -16.56
C THR A 85 -4.31 12.76 -17.85
N MET A 86 -3.76 11.54 -17.77
CA MET A 86 -3.23 10.87 -18.96
C MET A 86 -4.33 10.38 -19.91
N VAL A 87 -5.50 9.99 -19.41
CA VAL A 87 -6.66 9.65 -20.25
C VAL A 87 -7.13 10.89 -21.02
N GLN A 88 -7.24 12.04 -20.36
CA GLN A 88 -7.64 13.30 -21.02
C GLN A 88 -6.66 13.70 -22.13
N VAL A 89 -5.35 13.61 -21.87
CA VAL A 89 -4.32 13.89 -22.88
C VAL A 89 -4.45 12.96 -24.08
N ARG A 90 -4.64 11.65 -23.85
CA ARG A 90 -4.77 10.68 -24.95
C ARG A 90 -6.05 10.85 -25.75
N GLN A 91 -7.16 11.15 -25.09
CA GLN A 91 -8.42 11.46 -25.76
C GLN A 91 -8.29 12.69 -26.66
N ALA A 92 -7.58 13.74 -26.20
CA ALA A 92 -7.32 14.93 -27.00
C ALA A 92 -6.37 14.68 -28.20
N MET A 93 -5.59 13.60 -28.17
CA MET A 93 -4.68 13.19 -29.24
C MET A 93 -5.25 12.05 -30.11
N ASP A 94 -6.52 11.68 -29.93
CA ASP A 94 -7.16 10.52 -30.57
C ASP A 94 -6.38 9.19 -30.40
N GLU A 95 -5.64 9.08 -29.29
CA GLU A 95 -4.85 7.90 -28.96
C GLU A 95 -5.63 6.85 -28.16
N PRO A 96 -5.32 5.56 -28.30
CA PRO A 96 -5.90 4.52 -27.47
C PRO A 96 -5.50 4.67 -26.00
N TRP A 97 -6.50 4.92 -25.15
CA TRP A 97 -6.34 5.15 -23.70
C TRP A 97 -6.83 3.99 -22.82
N THR A 98 -7.57 3.03 -23.37
CA THR A 98 -8.16 1.92 -22.60
C THR A 98 -7.12 1.06 -21.88
N ARG A 99 -6.01 0.71 -22.56
CA ARG A 99 -4.91 -0.06 -21.96
C ARG A 99 -4.26 0.68 -20.79
N LEU A 100 -4.01 1.98 -20.97
CA LEU A 100 -3.48 2.84 -19.92
C LEU A 100 -4.43 2.87 -18.72
N ALA A 101 -5.73 3.02 -18.98
CA ALA A 101 -6.73 3.08 -17.94
C ALA A 101 -6.81 1.81 -17.10
N LEU A 102 -6.74 0.65 -17.75
CA LEU A 102 -6.70 -0.64 -17.06
C LEU A 102 -5.44 -0.78 -16.21
N ILE A 103 -4.26 -0.45 -16.75
CA ILE A 103 -2.99 -0.58 -16.01
C ILE A 103 -2.98 0.32 -14.77
N LEU A 104 -3.22 1.62 -14.95
CA LEU A 104 -3.18 2.57 -13.83
C LEU A 104 -4.33 2.34 -12.84
N GLY A 105 -5.50 1.93 -13.31
CA GLY A 105 -6.62 1.53 -12.46
C GLY A 105 -6.28 0.33 -11.58
N VAL A 106 -5.64 -0.70 -12.14
CA VAL A 106 -5.15 -1.86 -11.38
C VAL A 106 -4.08 -1.46 -10.37
N VAL A 107 -3.15 -0.58 -10.73
CA VAL A 107 -2.11 -0.06 -9.80
C VAL A 107 -2.74 0.71 -8.63
N ALA A 108 -3.75 1.55 -8.90
CA ALA A 108 -4.49 2.27 -7.87
C ALA A 108 -5.22 1.30 -6.93
N ALA A 109 -5.95 0.32 -7.49
CA ALA A 109 -6.67 -0.70 -6.73
C ALA A 109 -5.73 -1.56 -5.88
N PHE A 110 -4.59 -1.98 -6.44
CA PHE A 110 -3.56 -2.73 -5.71
C PHE A 110 -2.99 -1.94 -4.53
N THR A 111 -2.74 -0.64 -4.72
CA THR A 111 -2.23 0.23 -3.66
C THR A 111 -3.27 0.40 -2.53
N LEU A 112 -4.56 0.53 -2.86
CA LEU A 112 -5.65 0.54 -1.86
C LEU A 112 -5.79 -0.79 -1.14
N ALA A 113 -5.75 -1.92 -1.86
CA ALA A 113 -5.83 -3.24 -1.26
C ALA A 113 -4.68 -3.49 -0.28
N THR A 114 -3.48 -2.99 -0.61
CA THR A 114 -2.33 -3.03 0.28
C THR A 114 -2.59 -2.22 1.55
N ALA A 115 -3.14 -1.01 1.43
CA ALA A 115 -3.51 -0.17 2.57
C ALA A 115 -4.54 -0.87 3.48
N TYR A 116 -5.57 -1.49 2.90
CA TYR A 116 -6.61 -2.19 3.64
C TYR A 116 -6.10 -3.45 4.34
N SER A 117 -5.24 -4.24 3.70
CA SER A 117 -4.66 -5.45 4.32
C SER A 117 -3.81 -5.13 5.55
N ASN A 118 -3.20 -3.95 5.60
CA ASN A 118 -2.45 -3.44 6.75
C ASN A 118 -3.35 -2.96 7.91
N ASP A 119 -4.65 -2.72 7.69
CA ASP A 119 -5.61 -2.28 8.71
C ASP A 119 -6.18 -3.47 9.50
N ALA A 120 -6.55 -4.55 8.80
CA ALA A 120 -7.15 -5.76 9.39
C ALA A 120 -6.26 -6.43 10.46
N ASN A 121 -4.95 -6.18 10.42
CA ASN A 121 -3.97 -6.74 11.36
C ASN A 121 -3.70 -5.84 12.57
N GLN A 122 -4.22 -4.60 12.62
CA GLN A 122 -4.10 -3.72 13.79
C GLN A 122 -5.16 -4.02 14.87
N LEU A 123 -6.26 -4.68 14.50
CA LEU A 123 -7.41 -4.97 15.36
C LEU A 123 -7.41 -6.40 15.96
N SER A 124 -6.42 -7.24 15.64
CA SER A 124 -6.27 -8.62 16.12
C SER A 124 -5.10 -8.79 17.10
#